data_AF-A0A960AY13-F1
#
_entry.id   AF-A0A960AY13-F1
#
_cell.length_a   1.000
_cell.length_b   1.000
_cell.length_c   1.000
_cell.angle_alpha   90.00
_cell.angle_beta   90.00
_cell.angle_gamma   90.00
#
_symmetry.space_group_name_H-M   'P 1'
#
loop_
_entity.id
_entity.type
_entity.pdbx_description
1 polymer ?
#
loop_
_entity_poly.entity_id
_entity_poly.type
_entity_poly.pdbx_seq_one_letter_code
_entity_poly.pdbx_strand_id
1 'polypeptide(L)'
;MSRSTLRTLLVGAVAGFLIGGVTAVVTPAGAALATDWAKIFKQEIKPRADRRYVTKANAAKAYAPRLRVIRGTFVVAADTAAKDELLMTPISFGYALDPAPKVSVVHVGGTLPVGCSGDWASPNAARGYLCIFEGRADNATAQGALQPDGSSPGAGSTGALIRVKVTEDGPLMVVGSWAVRPATISGE
;
A
#
# COMPACT_ATOMS: atom_id res chain seq x y z
N MET A 1 7.19 -37.53 1.65
CA MET A 1 5.92 -37.25 2.39
C MET A 1 5.12 -36.22 1.61
N SER A 2 3.85 -36.54 1.34
CA SER A 2 2.99 -35.88 0.35
C SER A 2 2.37 -34.58 0.87
N ARG A 3 2.22 -33.58 -0.01
CA ARG A 3 1.73 -32.22 0.27
C ARG A 3 0.26 -32.16 0.76
N SER A 4 -0.48 -33.26 0.74
CA SER A 4 -1.87 -33.31 1.21
C SER A 4 -2.02 -33.34 2.74
N THR A 5 -0.99 -33.77 3.48
CA THR A 5 -1.06 -33.91 4.96
C THR A 5 -0.76 -32.59 5.69
N LEU A 6 -0.11 -31.62 5.03
CA LEU A 6 0.27 -30.34 5.65
C LEU A 6 -0.90 -29.34 5.76
N ARG A 7 -1.94 -29.46 4.92
CA ARG A 7 -3.10 -28.56 4.95
C ARG A 7 -4.04 -28.82 6.13
N THR A 8 -4.04 -30.03 6.69
CA THR A 8 -4.93 -30.39 7.81
C THR A 8 -4.39 -29.92 9.16
N LEU A 9 -3.09 -29.67 9.28
CA LEU A 9 -2.46 -29.26 10.56
C LEU A 9 -2.53 -27.76 10.83
N LEU A 10 -2.60 -26.89 9.81
CA LEU A 10 -2.65 -25.44 10.03
C LEU A 10 -4.06 -24.90 10.33
N VAL A 11 -5.12 -25.65 10.00
CA VAL A 11 -6.49 -25.29 10.43
C VAL A 11 -6.70 -25.57 11.94
N GLY A 12 -5.91 -26.48 12.54
CA GLY A 12 -5.99 -26.79 13.97
C GLY A 12 -5.30 -25.77 14.89
N ALA A 13 -4.29 -25.04 14.41
CA ALA A 13 -3.47 -24.18 15.26
C ALA A 13 -4.12 -22.82 15.62
N VAL A 14 -5.09 -22.34 14.85
CA VAL A 14 -5.89 -21.14 15.22
C VAL A 14 -7.00 -21.50 16.23
N ALA A 15 -7.36 -22.77 16.36
CA ALA A 15 -8.31 -23.24 17.36
C ALA A 15 -7.65 -23.68 18.70
N GLY A 16 -6.34 -23.98 18.71
CA GLY A 16 -5.66 -24.55 19.86
C GLY A 16 -5.09 -23.55 20.89
N PHE A 17 -4.81 -22.30 20.51
CA PHE A 17 -4.14 -21.35 21.42
C PHE A 17 -5.06 -20.67 22.45
N LEU A 18 -6.34 -21.02 22.49
CA LEU A 18 -7.27 -20.59 23.55
C LEU A 18 -7.47 -21.68 24.63
N ILE A 19 -6.76 -22.80 24.55
CA ILE A 19 -6.90 -23.93 25.47
C ILE A 19 -5.56 -24.25 26.14
N GLY A 20 -5.32 -23.66 27.31
CA GLY A 20 -4.59 -24.35 28.38
C GLY A 20 -3.18 -23.87 28.74
N GLY A 21 -3.07 -23.30 29.94
CA GLY A 21 -1.85 -23.10 30.74
C GLY A 21 -2.07 -21.91 31.67
N VAL A 22 -2.48 -22.07 32.94
CA VAL A 22 -1.69 -22.64 34.05
C VAL A 22 -2.63 -23.26 35.12
N THR A 23 -2.26 -24.45 35.61
CA THR A 23 -2.76 -25.16 36.82
C THR A 23 -2.06 -24.64 38.08
N ALA A 24 -2.55 -24.59 39.32
CA ALA A 24 -3.82 -24.84 39.99
C ALA A 24 -3.68 -24.35 41.46
N VAL A 25 -4.73 -23.79 42.08
CA VAL A 25 -5.09 -24.01 43.50
C VAL A 25 -6.61 -23.95 43.60
N VAL A 26 -7.21 -24.98 44.22
CA VAL A 26 -8.65 -25.27 44.24
C VAL A 26 -9.35 -24.50 45.36
N THR A 27 -10.46 -23.83 45.02
CA THR A 27 -11.64 -23.68 45.90
C THR A 27 -12.90 -23.97 45.09
N PRO A 28 -13.89 -24.70 45.64
CA PRO A 28 -15.07 -25.12 44.90
C PRO A 28 -16.11 -23.98 44.90
N ALA A 29 -16.15 -23.23 43.82
CA ALA A 29 -17.28 -22.38 43.47
C ALA A 29 -17.61 -22.62 41.99
N GLY A 30 -18.31 -23.73 41.73
CA GLY A 30 -18.73 -24.17 40.40
C GLY A 30 -19.85 -23.31 39.80
N ALA A 31 -19.71 -21.99 39.79
CA ALA A 31 -20.72 -21.07 39.28
C ALA A 31 -20.10 -19.79 38.72
N ALA A 32 -19.44 -19.90 37.57
CA ALA A 32 -19.42 -18.89 36.50
C ALA A 32 -18.25 -19.19 35.56
N LEU A 33 -18.49 -19.95 34.50
CA LEU A 33 -17.87 -19.79 33.16
C LEU A 33 -18.54 -20.75 32.14
N ALA A 34 -19.76 -21.24 32.41
CA ALA A 34 -20.63 -21.68 31.33
C ALA A 34 -21.22 -20.42 30.70
N THR A 35 -20.41 -19.71 29.90
CA THR A 35 -20.94 -18.66 29.04
C THR A 35 -22.03 -19.31 28.20
N ASP A 36 -23.29 -18.97 28.44
CA ASP A 36 -24.43 -19.55 27.73
C ASP A 36 -24.36 -19.09 26.27
N TRP A 37 -23.58 -19.82 25.49
CA TRP A 37 -23.31 -19.55 24.09
C TRP A 37 -24.59 -19.58 23.27
N ALA A 38 -25.60 -20.36 23.68
CA ALA A 38 -26.91 -20.35 23.04
C ALA A 38 -27.64 -19.02 23.29
N LYS A 39 -27.57 -18.48 24.51
CA LYS A 39 -28.10 -17.14 24.83
C LYS A 39 -27.33 -16.03 24.10
N ILE A 40 -26.00 -16.06 24.10
CA ILE A 40 -25.18 -15.08 23.36
C ILE A 40 -25.47 -15.14 21.85
N PHE A 41 -25.56 -16.35 21.29
CA PHE A 41 -25.89 -16.48 19.88
C PHE A 41 -27.29 -15.93 19.56
N LYS A 42 -28.30 -16.23 20.37
CA LYS A 42 -29.67 -15.74 20.15
C LYS A 42 -29.83 -14.24 20.39
N GLN A 43 -29.17 -13.68 21.41
CA GLN A 43 -29.37 -12.29 21.84
C GLN A 43 -28.42 -11.32 21.12
N GLU A 44 -27.17 -11.71 20.88
CA GLU A 44 -26.14 -10.80 20.36
C GLU A 44 -25.78 -11.07 18.90
N ILE A 45 -25.58 -12.34 18.52
CA ILE A 45 -25.03 -12.67 17.20
C ILE A 45 -26.12 -12.75 16.14
N LYS A 46 -27.19 -13.53 16.37
CA LYS A 46 -28.27 -13.78 15.39
C LYS A 46 -28.98 -12.49 14.95
N PRO A 47 -29.33 -11.54 15.82
CA PRO A 47 -29.95 -10.29 15.38
C PRO A 47 -29.01 -9.44 14.53
N ARG A 48 -27.71 -9.44 14.85
CA ARG A 48 -26.68 -8.69 14.10
C ARG A 48 -26.26 -9.38 12.80
N ALA A 49 -26.50 -10.68 12.66
CA ALA A 49 -26.21 -11.48 11.48
C ALA A 49 -27.47 -11.76 10.62
N ASP A 50 -28.66 -11.34 11.05
CA ASP A 50 -29.90 -11.51 10.28
C ASP A 50 -29.77 -10.74 8.95
N ARG A 51 -30.11 -11.41 7.84
CA ARG A 51 -30.10 -10.84 6.48
C ARG A 51 -30.95 -9.58 6.35
N ARG A 52 -31.90 -9.34 7.26
CA ARG A 52 -32.68 -8.10 7.34
C ARG A 52 -31.82 -6.87 7.68
N TYR A 53 -30.75 -7.04 8.45
CA TYR A 53 -29.88 -5.95 8.91
C TYR A 53 -28.52 -5.96 8.20
N VAL A 54 -28.01 -7.14 7.80
CA VAL A 54 -26.78 -7.29 7.02
C VAL A 54 -27.10 -7.84 5.64
N THR A 55 -27.32 -6.93 4.69
CA THR A 55 -27.40 -7.30 3.27
C THR A 55 -26.00 -7.48 2.68
N LYS A 56 -25.88 -8.28 1.62
CA LYS A 56 -24.63 -8.41 0.86
C LYS A 56 -24.10 -7.04 0.40
N ALA A 57 -24.99 -6.13 0.02
CA ALA A 57 -24.64 -4.77 -0.39
C ALA A 57 -24.10 -3.92 0.78
N ASN A 58 -24.75 -3.99 1.95
CA ASN A 58 -24.30 -3.25 3.14
C ASN A 58 -22.96 -3.78 3.64
N ALA A 59 -22.78 -5.10 3.68
CA ALA A 59 -21.52 -5.73 4.03
C ALA A 59 -20.42 -5.38 3.02
N ALA A 60 -20.69 -5.50 1.71
CA ALA A 60 -19.73 -5.13 0.68
C ALA A 60 -19.30 -3.67 0.80
N LYS A 61 -20.24 -2.75 1.07
CA LYS A 61 -19.92 -1.33 1.29
C LYS A 61 -19.12 -1.08 2.56
N ALA A 62 -19.46 -1.75 3.66
CA ALA A 62 -18.81 -1.57 4.96
C ALA A 62 -17.37 -2.13 4.98
N TYR A 63 -17.16 -3.24 4.29
CA TYR A 63 -15.88 -3.96 4.25
C TYR A 63 -15.14 -3.80 2.93
N ALA A 64 -15.60 -2.92 2.03
CA ALA A 64 -14.90 -2.58 0.80
C ALA A 64 -13.47 -2.16 1.15
N PRO A 65 -12.45 -2.79 0.57
CA PRO A 65 -11.09 -2.46 0.93
C PRO A 65 -10.81 -1.02 0.49
N ARG A 66 -10.35 -0.20 1.45
CA ARG A 66 -10.08 1.21 1.18
C ARG A 66 -8.78 1.30 0.40
N LEU A 67 -8.86 1.81 -0.82
CA LEU A 67 -7.71 2.17 -1.63
C LEU A 67 -6.83 3.19 -0.91
N ARG A 68 -5.81 2.70 -0.20
CA ARG A 68 -4.87 3.54 0.52
C ARG A 68 -3.86 4.12 -0.46
N VAL A 69 -3.46 5.35 -0.18
CA VAL A 69 -2.32 5.97 -0.85
C VAL A 69 -1.07 5.32 -0.27
N ILE A 70 -0.25 4.76 -1.15
CA ILE A 70 1.11 4.34 -0.84
C ILE A 70 2.01 5.55 -1.08
N ARG A 71 2.98 5.76 -0.19
CA ARG A 71 3.91 6.88 -0.27
C ARG A 71 5.34 6.39 -0.10
N GLY A 72 6.28 7.13 -0.64
CA GLY A 72 7.70 6.95 -0.38
C GLY A 72 8.47 8.23 -0.68
N THR A 73 9.76 8.19 -0.40
CA THR A 73 10.72 9.23 -0.76
C THR A 73 11.71 8.69 -1.78
N PHE A 74 12.39 9.60 -2.46
CA PHE A 74 13.49 9.25 -3.35
C PHE A 74 14.58 10.30 -3.28
N VAL A 75 15.80 9.85 -3.58
CA VAL A 75 16.96 10.71 -3.77
C VAL A 75 17.71 10.21 -5.00
N VAL A 76 18.12 11.16 -5.84
CA VAL A 76 19.09 10.95 -6.91
C VAL A 76 20.21 11.93 -6.68
N ALA A 77 21.43 11.45 -6.49
CA ALA A 77 22.59 12.29 -6.26
C ALA A 77 23.81 11.68 -6.94
N ALA A 78 24.71 12.55 -7.40
CA ALA A 78 26.01 12.18 -7.92
C ALA A 78 26.99 13.31 -7.60
N ASP A 79 28.24 12.97 -7.25
CA ASP A 79 29.30 13.95 -6.98
C ASP A 79 29.82 14.58 -8.28
N THR A 80 29.74 13.82 -9.37
CA THR A 80 30.11 14.25 -10.72
C THR A 80 29.15 13.63 -11.71
N ALA A 81 28.43 14.45 -12.46
CA ALA A 81 27.63 14.02 -13.59
C ALA A 81 27.87 14.94 -14.79
N ALA A 82 27.76 14.39 -15.99
CA ALA A 82 27.86 15.16 -17.21
C ALA A 82 26.51 15.81 -17.54
N LYS A 83 26.53 17.00 -18.14
CA LYS A 83 25.34 17.62 -18.70
C LYS A 83 24.63 16.65 -19.64
N ASP A 84 23.30 16.65 -19.57
CA ASP A 84 22.41 15.75 -20.31
C ASP A 84 22.47 14.27 -19.91
N GLU A 85 23.30 13.89 -18.93
CA GLU A 85 23.27 12.54 -18.34
C GLU A 85 21.91 12.23 -17.73
N LEU A 86 21.52 10.95 -17.80
CA LEU A 86 20.28 10.45 -17.23
C LEU A 86 20.59 9.56 -16.05
N LEU A 87 20.15 10.00 -14.88
CA LEU A 87 20.19 9.21 -13.67
C LEU A 87 18.80 8.67 -13.35
N MET A 88 18.78 7.50 -12.73
CA MET A 88 17.54 6.81 -12.40
C MET A 88 17.59 6.22 -11.00
N THR A 89 16.46 6.24 -10.32
CA THR A 89 16.29 5.52 -9.05
C THR A 89 14.96 4.75 -9.06
N PRO A 90 14.95 3.48 -8.63
CA PRO A 90 13.73 2.68 -8.63
C PRO A 90 12.82 3.06 -7.46
N ILE A 91 11.52 2.99 -7.71
CA ILE A 91 10.48 2.97 -6.68
C ILE A 91 9.65 1.69 -6.81
N SER A 92 9.22 1.15 -5.67
CA SER A 92 8.38 -0.06 -5.60
C SER A 92 7.09 0.23 -4.86
N PHE A 93 5.98 -0.29 -5.38
CA PHE A 93 4.67 -0.14 -4.76
C PHE A 93 4.40 -1.19 -3.68
N GLY A 94 5.23 -2.24 -3.61
CA GLY A 94 5.06 -3.36 -2.67
C GLY A 94 3.97 -4.38 -3.03
N TYR A 95 3.14 -4.10 -4.04
CA TYR A 95 2.19 -5.03 -4.65
C TYR A 95 1.90 -4.62 -6.10
N ALA A 96 1.34 -5.54 -6.88
CA ALA A 96 0.95 -5.27 -8.26
C ALA A 96 -0.36 -4.46 -8.30
N LEU A 97 -0.33 -3.36 -9.04
CA LEU A 97 -1.46 -2.51 -9.36
C LEU A 97 -2.05 -2.94 -10.70
N ASP A 98 -3.38 -3.01 -10.77
CA ASP A 98 -4.09 -3.28 -12.00
C ASP A 98 -5.24 -2.26 -12.19
N PRO A 99 -5.23 -1.45 -13.27
CA PRO A 99 -4.13 -1.25 -14.22
C PRO A 99 -2.92 -0.53 -13.60
N ALA A 100 -1.82 -0.46 -14.37
CA ALA A 100 -0.68 0.40 -14.06
C ALA A 100 -1.09 1.89 -13.97
N PRO A 101 -0.50 2.68 -13.06
CA PRO A 101 -0.94 4.05 -12.80
C PRO A 101 -0.46 5.04 -13.86
N LYS A 102 -1.24 6.09 -14.08
CA LYS A 102 -0.84 7.25 -14.89
C LYS A 102 0.17 8.11 -14.11
N VAL A 103 1.27 8.50 -14.76
CA VAL A 103 2.35 9.25 -14.11
C VAL A 103 2.16 10.75 -14.28
N SER A 104 2.32 11.50 -13.20
CA SER A 104 2.37 12.96 -13.17
C SER A 104 3.55 13.43 -12.32
N VAL A 105 4.25 14.46 -12.77
CA VAL A 105 5.36 15.08 -12.04
C VAL A 105 4.96 16.47 -11.58
N VAL A 106 5.30 16.79 -10.33
CA VAL A 106 5.13 18.08 -9.71
C VAL A 106 6.52 18.62 -9.41
N HIS A 107 6.98 19.57 -10.21
CA HIS A 107 8.26 20.25 -10.00
C HIS A 107 8.19 21.22 -8.81
N VAL A 108 9.34 21.56 -8.23
CA VAL A 108 9.41 22.57 -7.17
C VAL A 108 8.83 23.89 -7.68
N GLY A 109 7.82 24.45 -6.96
CA GLY A 109 7.13 25.68 -7.36
C GLY A 109 6.21 25.54 -8.59
N GLY A 110 6.07 24.33 -9.14
CA GLY A 110 5.22 24.05 -10.29
C GLY A 110 3.73 23.98 -9.94
N THR A 111 2.89 23.93 -10.98
CA THR A 111 1.45 23.70 -10.82
C THR A 111 1.16 22.23 -10.56
N LEU A 112 0.08 21.95 -9.80
CA LEU A 112 -0.38 20.58 -9.56
C LEU A 112 -1.11 20.03 -10.81
N PRO A 113 -0.62 18.95 -11.44
CA PRO A 113 -1.33 18.29 -12.52
C PRO A 113 -2.61 17.61 -12.03
N VAL A 114 -3.48 17.26 -12.97
CA VAL A 114 -4.65 16.45 -12.67
C VAL A 114 -4.25 15.13 -12.01
N GLY A 115 -4.99 14.76 -10.96
CA GLY A 115 -4.73 13.54 -10.21
C GLY A 115 -3.72 13.68 -9.07
N CYS A 116 -3.04 14.82 -8.94
CA CYS A 116 -2.12 15.08 -7.82
C CYS A 116 -2.70 16.11 -6.85
N SER A 117 -2.38 15.96 -5.56
CA SER A 117 -2.68 16.97 -4.54
C SER A 117 -1.67 16.91 -3.41
N GLY A 118 -1.65 17.96 -2.58
CA GLY A 118 -0.62 18.13 -1.55
C GLY A 118 0.68 18.66 -2.14
N ASP A 119 1.78 18.33 -1.48
CA ASP A 119 3.13 18.78 -1.81
C ASP A 119 4.14 17.66 -1.54
N TRP A 120 5.44 17.95 -1.69
CA TRP A 120 6.48 16.96 -1.46
C TRP A 120 6.56 16.47 0.00
N ALA A 121 6.11 17.25 0.98
CA ALA A 121 6.09 16.84 2.39
C ALA A 121 4.84 16.02 2.73
N SER A 122 3.73 16.26 2.03
CA SER A 122 2.45 15.59 2.20
C SER A 122 1.89 15.11 0.85
N PRO A 123 2.56 14.18 0.16
CA PRO A 123 2.20 13.82 -1.22
C PRO A 123 0.88 13.05 -1.25
N ASN A 124 0.08 13.31 -2.27
CA ASN A 124 -1.18 12.60 -2.47
C ASN A 124 -1.47 12.38 -3.96
N ALA A 125 -2.20 11.30 -4.22
CA ALA A 125 -2.60 10.90 -5.57
C ALA A 125 -4.08 10.48 -5.58
N ALA A 126 -4.75 10.83 -6.67
CA ALA A 126 -6.06 10.30 -7.03
C ALA A 126 -5.93 8.82 -7.46
N ARG A 127 -7.07 8.12 -7.53
CA ARG A 127 -7.09 6.70 -7.92
C ARG A 127 -6.54 6.53 -9.34
N GLY A 128 -5.64 5.56 -9.50
CA GLY A 128 -5.00 5.26 -10.78
C GLY A 128 -3.86 6.21 -11.16
N TYR A 129 -3.39 7.04 -10.23
CA TYR A 129 -2.29 7.98 -10.47
C TYR A 129 -1.08 7.65 -9.61
N LEU A 130 0.10 7.86 -10.19
CA LEU A 130 1.39 8.02 -9.54
C LEU A 130 1.77 9.49 -9.67
N CYS A 131 1.92 10.17 -8.54
CA CYS A 131 2.37 11.55 -8.45
C CYS A 131 3.76 11.59 -7.84
N ILE A 132 4.71 12.16 -8.58
CA ILE A 132 6.11 12.35 -8.17
C ILE A 132 6.29 13.83 -7.85
N PHE A 133 6.65 14.13 -6.62
CA PHE A 133 6.82 15.49 -6.12
C PHE A 133 8.30 15.77 -5.89
N GLU A 134 8.82 16.76 -6.60
CA GLU A 134 10.15 17.28 -6.39
C GLU A 134 10.12 18.23 -5.18
N GLY A 135 10.97 17.98 -4.18
CA GLY A 135 11.14 18.85 -3.01
C GLY A 135 12.35 19.76 -3.14
N ARG A 136 13.40 19.29 -3.84
CA ARG A 136 14.61 20.02 -4.17
C ARG A 136 15.23 19.44 -5.44
N ALA A 137 15.77 20.31 -6.29
CA ALA A 137 16.55 19.91 -7.45
C ALA A 137 17.69 20.91 -7.68
N ASP A 138 18.92 20.42 -7.53
CA ASP A 138 20.15 21.14 -7.82
C ASP A 138 20.83 20.50 -9.03
N ASN A 139 21.14 21.31 -10.05
CA ASN A 139 21.79 20.90 -11.30
C ASN A 139 21.10 19.75 -12.06
N ALA A 140 19.80 19.58 -11.82
CA ALA A 140 19.02 18.50 -12.38
C ALA A 140 17.53 18.83 -12.41
N THR A 141 16.74 18.04 -13.12
CA THR A 141 15.27 18.11 -13.09
C THR A 141 14.68 16.72 -13.25
N ALA A 142 13.68 16.37 -12.43
CA ALA A 142 12.94 15.12 -12.61
C ALA A 142 12.09 15.17 -13.88
N GLN A 143 12.38 14.36 -14.90
CA GLN A 143 11.66 14.39 -16.18
C GLN A 143 10.37 13.57 -16.19
N GLY A 144 10.19 12.67 -15.22
CA GLY A 144 9.12 11.67 -15.27
C GLY A 144 9.52 10.36 -14.65
N ALA A 145 8.79 9.32 -15.05
CA ALA A 145 9.14 7.95 -14.75
C ALA A 145 9.21 7.11 -16.03
N LEU A 146 9.98 6.05 -15.96
CA LEU A 146 10.00 4.96 -16.93
C LEU A 146 9.36 3.72 -16.31
N GLN A 147 8.87 2.85 -17.18
CA GLN A 147 8.52 1.48 -16.84
C GLN A 147 9.69 0.80 -16.08
N PRO A 148 9.43 -0.21 -15.22
CA PRO A 148 10.49 -0.90 -14.47
C PRO A 148 11.59 -1.52 -15.31
N ASP A 149 11.32 -1.82 -16.59
CA ASP A 149 12.29 -2.32 -17.57
C ASP A 149 13.15 -1.21 -18.20
N GLY A 150 12.87 0.06 -17.90
CA GLY A 150 13.54 1.23 -18.45
C GLY A 150 13.21 1.54 -19.91
N SER A 151 12.27 0.81 -20.54
CA SER A 151 12.09 0.85 -21.99
C SER A 151 11.25 2.03 -22.48
N SER A 152 10.30 2.50 -21.67
CA SER A 152 9.28 3.45 -22.10
C SER A 152 8.82 4.38 -20.97
N PRO A 153 8.38 5.61 -21.29
CA PRO A 153 7.78 6.50 -20.30
C PRO A 153 6.53 5.90 -19.66
N GLY A 154 6.43 6.03 -18.33
CA GLY A 154 5.28 5.56 -17.55
C GLY A 154 5.67 4.90 -16.25
N ALA A 155 4.74 4.14 -15.70
CA ALA A 155 4.93 3.30 -14.54
C ALA A 155 4.39 1.90 -14.82
N GLY A 156 5.01 0.90 -14.23
CA GLY A 156 4.55 -0.48 -14.30
C GLY A 156 3.50 -0.77 -13.24
N SER A 157 3.02 -2.00 -13.19
CA SER A 157 2.10 -2.43 -12.14
C SER A 157 2.78 -2.51 -10.78
N THR A 158 4.10 -2.73 -10.71
CA THR A 158 4.81 -2.99 -9.44
C THR A 158 5.71 -1.85 -8.98
N GLY A 159 5.96 -0.87 -9.84
CA GLY A 159 6.89 0.22 -9.57
C GLY A 159 7.19 1.05 -10.81
N ALA A 160 8.21 1.89 -10.72
CA ALA A 160 8.71 2.70 -11.82
C ALA A 160 10.17 3.10 -11.57
N LEU A 161 10.85 3.59 -12.60
CA LEU A 161 12.15 4.25 -12.47
C LEU A 161 11.95 5.75 -12.55
N ILE A 162 12.26 6.50 -11.49
CA ILE A 162 12.24 7.97 -11.54
C ILE A 162 13.44 8.41 -12.37
N ARG A 163 13.17 9.18 -13.43
CA ARG A 163 14.19 9.64 -14.38
C ARG A 163 14.52 11.09 -14.09
N VAL A 164 15.80 11.36 -13.86
CA VAL A 164 16.37 12.69 -13.63
C VAL A 164 17.34 13.01 -14.76
N LYS A 165 17.25 14.22 -15.30
CA LYS A 165 18.19 14.72 -16.31
C LYS A 165 19.07 15.80 -15.69
N VAL A 166 20.38 15.68 -15.92
CA VAL A 166 21.39 16.64 -15.47
C VAL A 166 21.35 17.89 -16.35
N THR A 167 21.33 19.07 -15.75
CA THR A 167 21.24 20.36 -16.47
C THR A 167 22.61 21.00 -16.72
N GLU A 168 23.58 20.74 -15.84
CA GLU A 168 24.93 21.30 -15.87
C GLU A 168 25.95 20.26 -15.38
N ASP A 169 27.21 20.37 -15.83
CA ASP A 169 28.29 19.51 -15.36
C ASP A 169 28.57 19.74 -13.87
N GLY A 170 28.78 18.66 -13.11
CA GLY A 170 29.18 18.72 -11.71
C GLY A 170 28.28 17.90 -10.78
N PRO A 171 28.26 18.23 -9.46
CA PRO A 171 27.42 17.52 -8.51
C PRO A 171 25.95 17.86 -8.74
N LEU A 172 25.09 16.87 -8.50
CA LEU A 172 23.64 17.05 -8.53
C LEU A 172 22.98 16.44 -7.32
N MET A 173 21.79 16.96 -7.01
CA MET A 173 20.90 16.34 -6.03
C MET A 173 19.45 16.63 -6.39
N VAL A 174 18.64 15.58 -6.49
CA VAL A 174 17.19 15.67 -6.54
C VAL A 174 16.63 14.89 -5.38
N VAL A 175 15.83 15.55 -4.55
CA VAL A 175 15.16 14.96 -3.40
C VAL A 175 13.66 15.19 -3.58
N GLY A 176 12.88 14.16 -3.29
CA GLY A 176 11.44 14.27 -3.40
C GLY A 176 10.69 13.14 -2.74
N SER A 177 9.39 13.15 -2.98
CA SER A 177 8.48 12.11 -2.54
C SER A 177 7.57 11.67 -3.67
N TRP A 178 6.89 10.56 -3.46
CA TRP A 178 5.91 10.07 -4.40
C TRP A 178 4.70 9.52 -3.66
N ALA A 179 3.56 9.58 -4.33
CA ALA A 179 2.31 8.98 -3.89
C ALA A 179 1.68 8.21 -5.04
N VAL A 180 1.20 7.01 -4.78
CA VAL A 180 0.40 6.24 -5.73
C VAL A 180 -0.87 5.74 -5.05
N ARG A 181 -1.97 5.74 -5.79
CA ARG A 181 -3.21 5.13 -5.33
C ARG A 181 -3.71 4.17 -6.41
N PRO A 182 -4.01 2.91 -6.10
CA PRO A 182 -4.52 1.98 -7.10
C PRO A 182 -5.84 2.48 -7.70
N ALA A 183 -6.07 2.17 -8.98
CA ALA A 183 -7.34 2.44 -9.63
C ALA A 183 -8.43 1.50 -9.10
N THR A 184 -8.07 0.22 -8.99
CA THR A 184 -8.87 -0.86 -8.42
C THR A 184 -7.98 -1.70 -7.50
N ILE A 185 -8.59 -2.54 -6.67
CA ILE A 185 -7.85 -3.49 -5.83
C ILE A 185 -7.79 -4.79 -6.63
N SER A 186 -6.58 -5.30 -6.92
CA SER A 186 -6.45 -6.55 -7.69
C SER A 186 -7.17 -7.69 -6.94
N GLY A 187 -8.18 -8.30 -7.58
CA GLY A 187 -8.94 -9.42 -7.02
C GLY A 187 -10.45 -9.17 -6.78
N GLU A 188 -11.01 -8.08 -7.29
CA GLU A 188 -12.48 -7.91 -7.47
C GLU A 188 -12.98 -8.48 -8.79
#